data_AF-A0A9X5CCR5-F1
#
_entry.id   AF-A0A9X5CCR5-F1
#
_cell.length_a   1.000
_cell.length_b   1.000
_cell.length_c   1.000
_cell.angle_alpha   90.00
_cell.angle_beta   90.00
_cell.angle_gamma   90.00
#
_symmetry.space_group_name_H-M   'P 1'
#
loop_
_entity.id
_entity.type
_entity.pdbx_description
1 polymer ?
#
loop_
_entity_poly.entity_id
_entity_poly.type
_entity_poly.pdbx_seq_one_letter_code
_entity_poly.pdbx_strand_id
1 'polypeptide(L)'
;GYLMWRCPYGKEHCSKCKNSCTDSKYGRVVKTRPEWDIRLYTDVPRGTDAYKKIYKQRTATERINNRILNDYGLHRMFIHTKEHYSFMTTMIGICIHLDGRYKQQMQAAA
;
A
#
# COMPACT_ATOMS: atom_id res chain seq x y z
N GLY A 1 7.41 -5.58 12.66
CA GLY A 1 8.87 -5.37 12.82
C GLY A 1 9.14 -3.89 13.06
N TYR A 2 10.36 -3.45 13.37
CA TYR A 2 10.66 -2.01 13.51
C TYR A 2 11.56 -1.51 12.38
N LEU A 3 11.25 -0.32 11.86
CA LEU A 3 12.09 0.39 10.90
C LEU A 3 13.17 1.15 11.66
N MET A 4 14.43 1.00 11.24
CA MET A 4 15.56 1.73 11.83
C MET A 4 16.04 2.82 10.89
N TRP A 5 15.95 4.06 11.35
CA TRP A 5 16.54 5.21 10.70
C TRP A 5 17.86 5.53 11.39
N ARG A 6 18.95 5.54 10.64
CA ARG A 6 20.28 5.82 11.16
C ARG A 6 20.84 7.07 10.49
N CYS A 7 21.74 7.75 11.20
CA CYS A 7 22.59 8.76 10.57
C CYS A 7 23.28 8.15 9.33
N PRO A 8 23.28 8.83 8.17
CA PRO A 8 23.93 8.32 6.94
C PRO A 8 25.41 7.99 7.12
N TYR A 9 26.09 8.69 8.04
CA TYR A 9 27.52 8.51 8.31
C TYR A 9 27.83 7.36 9.29
N GLY A 10 26.82 6.79 9.96
CA GLY A 10 26.98 5.62 10.83
C GLY A 10 28.13 5.75 11.84
N LYS A 11 29.14 4.87 11.74
CA LYS A 11 30.34 4.88 12.61
C LYS A 11 31.24 6.11 12.42
N GLU A 12 31.17 6.75 11.26
CA GLU A 12 31.93 7.96 10.93
C GLU A 12 31.14 9.23 11.29
N HIS A 13 30.04 9.08 12.03
CA HIS A 13 29.20 10.19 12.49
C HIS A 13 30.01 11.28 13.19
N CYS A 14 30.89 10.92 14.13
CA CYS A 14 31.65 11.89 14.92
C CYS A 14 32.58 12.78 14.09
N SER A 15 33.00 12.35 12.90
CA SER A 15 33.90 13.11 12.03
C SER A 15 33.18 13.80 10.86
N LYS A 16 32.11 13.20 10.33
CA LYS A 16 31.46 13.67 9.09
C LYS A 16 30.08 14.32 9.31
N CYS A 17 29.41 14.09 10.43
CA CYS A 17 28.10 14.66 10.68
C CYS A 17 28.18 16.13 11.13
N LYS A 18 27.84 17.05 10.23
CA LYS A 18 27.82 18.50 10.50
C LYS A 18 26.87 18.93 11.63
N ASN A 19 25.80 18.17 11.85
CA ASN A 19 24.75 18.53 12.81
C ASN A 19 25.00 17.94 14.21
N SER A 20 26.10 17.20 14.44
CA SER A 20 26.39 16.51 15.71
C SER A 20 25.15 15.86 16.31
N CYS A 21 24.40 15.12 15.49
CA CYS A 21 23.04 14.69 15.81
C CYS A 21 22.91 13.85 17.10
N THR A 22 24.01 13.33 17.65
CA THR A 22 24.12 12.67 18.97
C THR A 22 25.60 12.47 19.32
N ASP A 23 25.91 12.19 20.59
CA ASP A 23 27.27 11.83 21.05
C ASP A 23 27.61 10.34 20.87
N SER A 24 26.63 9.53 20.46
CA SER A 24 26.86 8.11 20.16
C SER A 24 27.84 7.93 18.99
N LYS A 25 28.81 7.02 19.15
CA LYS A 25 29.78 6.62 18.11
C LYS A 25 29.14 6.17 16.80
N TYR A 26 27.92 5.66 16.86
CA TYR A 26 27.20 5.14 15.68
C TYR A 26 26.22 6.15 15.07
N GLY A 27 26.19 7.38 15.58
CA GLY A 27 25.22 8.40 15.20
C GLY A 27 23.82 8.11 15.73
N ARG A 28 22.88 9.03 15.42
CA ARG A 28 21.51 8.95 15.92
C ARG A 28 20.79 7.78 15.27
N VAL A 29 20.10 6.98 16.09
CA VAL A 29 19.24 5.90 15.62
C VAL A 29 17.82 6.15 16.13
N VAL A 30 16.86 6.25 15.22
CA VAL A 30 15.44 6.37 15.52
C VAL A 30 14.76 5.08 15.07
N LYS A 31 14.02 4.45 15.98
CA LYS A 31 13.21 3.28 15.67
C LYS A 31 11.76 3.72 15.51
N THR A 32 11.18 3.51 14.35
CA THR A 32 9.75 3.74 14.12
C THR A 32 9.03 2.43 13.94
N ARG A 33 7.75 2.45 14.30
CA ARG A 33 6.87 1.29 14.29
C ARG A 33 5.76 1.52 13.26
N PRO A 34 5.50 0.56 12.36
CA PRO A 34 4.40 0.67 11.41
C PRO A 34 3.05 0.89 12.09
N GLU A 35 2.89 0.39 13.31
CA GLU A 35 1.67 0.54 14.10
C GLU A 35 1.38 2.00 14.50
N TRP A 36 2.40 2.88 14.50
CA TRP A 36 2.20 4.30 14.84
C TRP A 36 1.51 5.07 13.73
N ASP A 37 1.93 4.83 12.48
CA ASP A 37 1.30 5.36 11.29
C ASP A 37 1.77 4.51 10.10
N ILE A 38 0.91 3.61 9.63
CA ILE A 38 1.23 2.71 8.52
C ILE A 38 1.44 3.47 7.21
N ARG A 39 0.87 4.68 7.07
CA ARG A 39 1.04 5.52 5.90
C ARG A 39 2.43 6.11 5.87
N LEU A 40 2.96 6.51 7.03
CA LEU A 40 4.28 7.12 7.14
C LEU A 40 5.40 6.07 7.26
N TYR A 41 5.16 5.02 8.05
CA TYR A 41 6.12 3.98 8.43
C TYR A 41 5.72 2.62 7.87
N THR A 42 5.77 2.47 6.55
CA THR A 42 5.46 1.19 5.89
C THR A 42 6.52 0.13 6.17
N ASP A 43 6.10 -1.13 6.37
CA ASP A 43 7.01 -2.27 6.60
C ASP A 43 8.14 -2.34 5.55
N VAL A 44 7.80 -2.09 4.29
CA VAL A 44 8.78 -1.88 3.22
C VAL A 44 9.16 -0.39 3.20
N PRO A 45 10.43 -0.02 3.43
CA PRO A 45 10.83 1.39 3.45
C PRO A 45 10.54 2.08 2.11
N ARG A 46 9.94 3.27 2.18
CA ARG A 46 9.67 4.12 1.01
C ARG A 46 10.98 4.43 0.26
N GLY A 47 10.91 4.48 -1.07
CA GLY A 47 12.05 4.77 -1.94
C GLY A 47 12.88 3.55 -2.36
N THR A 48 12.73 2.40 -1.69
CA THR A 48 13.31 1.13 -2.14
C THR A 48 12.63 0.64 -3.41
N ASP A 49 13.33 -0.16 -4.22
CA ASP A 49 12.74 -0.72 -5.44
C ASP A 49 11.63 -1.73 -5.14
N ALA A 50 11.72 -2.43 -4.01
CA ALA A 50 10.64 -3.25 -3.49
C ALA A 50 9.37 -2.41 -3.23
N TYR A 51 9.51 -1.26 -2.57
CA TYR A 51 8.40 -0.34 -2.34
C TYR A 51 7.81 0.15 -3.67
N LYS A 52 8.65 0.60 -4.60
CA LYS A 52 8.19 1.09 -5.92
C LYS A 52 7.42 0.00 -6.68
N LYS A 53 7.90 -1.25 -6.64
CA LYS A 53 7.24 -2.39 -7.30
C LYS A 53 5.85 -2.65 -6.72
N ILE A 54 5.71 -2.67 -5.39
CA ILE A 54 4.43 -2.86 -4.70
C ILE A 54 3.51 -1.67 -4.98
N TYR A 55 4.02 -0.44 -4.82
CA TYR A 55 3.23 0.77 -4.98
C TYR A 55 2.72 0.96 -6.41
N LYS A 56 3.45 0.46 -7.43
CA LYS A 56 2.99 0.43 -8.83
C LYS A 56 1.69 -0.35 -9.02
N GLN A 57 1.37 -1.30 -8.14
CA GLN A 57 0.12 -2.07 -8.20
C GLN A 57 -1.10 -1.29 -7.69
N ARG A 58 -0.90 -0.17 -6.97
CA ARG A 58 -1.97 0.64 -6.38
C ARG A 58 -3.03 1.06 -7.40
N THR A 59 -2.62 1.47 -8.59
CA THR A 59 -3.55 1.89 -9.65
C THR A 59 -4.50 0.76 -10.06
N ALA A 60 -4.04 -0.50 -10.02
CA ALA A 60 -4.92 -1.64 -10.29
C ALA A 60 -6.00 -1.79 -9.20
N THR A 61 -5.62 -1.61 -7.93
CA THR A 61 -6.56 -1.59 -6.80
C THR A 61 -7.57 -0.44 -6.92
N GLU A 62 -7.12 0.77 -7.28
CA GLU A 62 -7.99 1.93 -7.47
C GLU A 62 -9.01 1.70 -8.59
N ARG A 63 -8.60 1.05 -9.69
CA ARG A 63 -9.52 0.64 -10.76
C ARG A 63 -10.56 -0.34 -10.26
N ILE A 64 -10.16 -1.37 -9.50
CA ILE A 64 -11.11 -2.34 -8.92
C ILE A 64 -12.08 -1.64 -7.97
N ASN A 65 -11.61 -0.76 -7.10
CA ASN A 65 -12.47 0.03 -6.22
C ASN A 65 -13.47 0.87 -7.01
N ASN A 66 -13.04 1.52 -8.09
CA ASN A 66 -13.95 2.24 -8.97
C ASN A 66 -15.02 1.33 -9.57
N ARG A 67 -14.64 0.13 -10.03
CA ARG A 67 -15.62 -0.85 -10.55
C ARG A 67 -16.63 -1.25 -9.47
N ILE A 68 -16.16 -1.59 -8.27
CA ILE A 68 -17.02 -2.04 -7.17
C ILE A 68 -17.99 -0.92 -6.76
N LEU A 69 -17.45 0.27 -6.53
CA LEU A 69 -18.20 1.37 -5.92
C LEU A 69 -19.08 2.11 -6.93
N ASN A 70 -18.58 2.34 -8.15
CA ASN A 70 -19.24 3.17 -9.17
C ASN A 70 -19.90 2.34 -10.27
N ASP A 71 -19.19 1.39 -10.90
CA ASP A 71 -19.75 0.64 -12.04
C ASP A 71 -20.86 -0.30 -11.60
N TYR A 72 -20.64 -1.07 -10.52
CA TYR A 72 -21.67 -1.91 -9.90
C TYR A 72 -22.50 -1.16 -8.86
N GLY A 73 -22.15 0.10 -8.58
CA GLY A 73 -22.99 1.00 -7.78
C GLY A 73 -23.17 0.59 -6.32
N LEU A 74 -22.20 -0.08 -5.68
CA LEU A 74 -22.33 -0.54 -4.29
C LEU A 74 -22.76 0.58 -3.33
N HIS A 75 -22.27 1.81 -3.53
CA HIS A 75 -22.68 2.97 -2.71
C HIS A 75 -24.14 3.38 -2.90
N ARG A 76 -24.74 3.07 -4.04
CA ARG A 76 -26.14 3.38 -4.37
C ARG A 76 -27.11 2.30 -3.90
N MET A 77 -26.61 1.19 -3.35
CA MET A 77 -27.44 0.09 -2.87
C MET A 77 -28.05 0.35 -1.47
N PHE A 78 -27.72 1.48 -0.83
CA PHE A 78 -28.23 1.90 0.49
C PHE A 78 -28.13 0.77 1.55
N ILE A 79 -27.00 0.05 1.58
CA ILE A 79 -26.79 -1.05 2.50
C ILE A 79 -26.24 -0.51 3.83
N HIS A 80 -26.95 -0.79 4.92
CA HIS A 80 -26.59 -0.29 6.25
C HIS A 80 -25.89 -1.34 7.14
N THR A 81 -26.04 -2.64 6.84
CA THR A 81 -25.44 -3.73 7.62
C THR A 81 -24.14 -4.23 7.01
N LYS A 82 -23.16 -4.54 7.85
CA LYS A 82 -21.84 -5.02 7.41
C LYS A 82 -21.93 -6.38 6.73
N GLU A 83 -22.85 -7.25 7.16
CA GLU A 83 -23.03 -8.58 6.56
C GLU A 83 -23.49 -8.49 5.11
N HIS A 84 -24.52 -7.68 4.84
CA HIS A 84 -25.03 -7.49 3.49
C HIS A 84 -24.01 -6.77 2.61
N TYR A 85 -23.27 -5.81 3.18
CA TYR A 85 -22.21 -5.12 2.45
C TYR A 85 -21.12 -6.10 1.99
N SER A 86 -20.70 -7.01 2.87
CA SER A 86 -19.74 -8.08 2.56
C SER A 86 -20.26 -9.04 1.49
N PHE A 87 -21.51 -9.48 1.62
CA PHE A 87 -22.16 -10.36 0.64
C PHE A 87 -22.22 -9.72 -0.75
N MET A 88 -22.70 -8.47 -0.84
CA MET A 88 -22.80 -7.75 -2.11
C MET A 88 -21.43 -7.48 -2.73
N THR A 89 -20.43 -7.08 -1.92
CA THR A 89 -19.06 -6.89 -2.39
C THR A 89 -18.49 -8.18 -2.98
N THR A 90 -18.77 -9.33 -2.36
CA THR A 90 -18.32 -10.64 -2.84
C THR A 90 -18.99 -10.99 -4.18
N MET A 91 -20.29 -10.78 -4.31
CA MET A 91 -21.02 -11.02 -5.55
C MET A 91 -20.51 -10.13 -6.70
N ILE A 92 -20.32 -8.84 -6.44
CA ILE A 92 -19.71 -7.90 -7.38
C ILE A 92 -18.30 -8.36 -7.78
N GLY A 93 -17.52 -8.86 -6.83
CA GLY A 93 -16.20 -9.43 -7.09
C GLY A 93 -16.25 -10.59 -8.09
N ILE A 94 -17.24 -11.48 -7.98
CA ILE A 94 -17.45 -12.58 -8.94
C ILE A 94 -17.78 -12.02 -10.33
N CYS A 95 -18.70 -11.05 -10.42
CA CYS A 95 -19.06 -10.41 -11.70
C CYS A 95 -17.86 -9.72 -12.36
N ILE A 96 -17.01 -9.03 -11.58
CA ILE A 96 -15.77 -8.40 -12.08
C ILE A 96 -14.85 -9.42 -12.75
N HIS A 97 -14.74 -10.63 -12.19
CA HIS A 97 -13.95 -11.71 -12.76
C HIS A 97 -14.60 -12.29 -14.03
N LEU A 98 -15.92 -12.48 -14.02
CA LEU A 98 -16.68 -12.94 -15.20
C LEU A 98 -16.52 -11.96 -16.37
N ASP A 99 -16.65 -10.67 -16.14
CA ASP A 99 -16.40 -9.63 -17.16
C ASP A 99 -14.98 -9.68 -17.71
N GLY A 100 -14.00 -9.94 -16.84
CA GLY A 100 -12.60 -10.11 -17.25
C GLY A 100 -12.43 -11.29 -18.19
N ARG A 101 -13.03 -12.45 -17.86
CA ARG A 101 -13.01 -13.65 -18.70
C ARG A 101 -13.74 -13.43 -20.02
N TYR A 102 -14.90 -12.80 -19.98
CA TYR A 102 -15.67 -12.48 -21.18
C TYR A 102 -14.87 -11.58 -22.13
N LYS A 103 -14.21 -10.54 -21.62
CA LYS A 103 -13.31 -9.68 -22.42
C LYS A 103 -12.15 -10.46 -23.04
N GLN A 104 -11.53 -11.37 -22.30
CA GLN A 104 -10.46 -12.23 -22.84
C GLN A 104 -10.97 -13.13 -23.97
N GLN A 105 -12.15 -13.73 -23.82
CA GLN A 105 -12.76 -14.56 -24.87
C GLN A 105 -13.07 -13.74 -26.12
N MET A 106 -13.63 -12.55 -25.97
CA MET A 106 -13.90 -11.64 -27.10
C MET A 106 -12.63 -11.20 -27.82
N GLN A 107 -11.54 -10.98 -27.09
CA GLN A 107 -10.24 -10.65 -27.70
C GLN A 107 -9.59 -11.85 -28.41
N ALA A 108 -9.84 -13.07 -27.96
CA ALA A 108 -9.32 -14.28 -28.60
C ALA A 108 -10.14 -14.71 -29.83
N ALA A 109 -11.41 -14.28 -29.90
CA ALA A 109 -12.31 -14.55 -31.03
C ALA A 109 -12.20 -13.51 -32.15
N ALA A 110 -11.52 -12.39 -31.92
CA ALA A 110 -11.26 -11.31 -32.88
C ALA A 110 -9.86 -11.45 -33.49
#